data_AF-A1UE23-F1
#
_entry.id   AF-A1UE23-F1
#
_cell.length_a   1.000
_cell.length_b   1.000
_cell.length_c   1.000
_cell.angle_alpha   90.00
_cell.angle_beta   90.00
_cell.angle_gamma   90.00
#
_symmetry.space_group_name_H-M   'P 1'
#
loop_
_entity.id
_entity.type
_entity.pdbx_description
1 polymer ?
#
loop_
_entity_poly.entity_id
_entity_poly.type
_entity_poly.pdbx_seq_one_letter_code
_entity_poly.pdbx_strand_id
1 'polypeptide(L)'
;MPAKARLSLITLITAIAVVAVGCGGSTSSEDNESAAPATTSAQAGTVGEKVSANTASAEEITAGLESAGVPNAERWAEEVVEYRPYPPDDPNLQKLRDNLAKYNPGQDTVDKIVSALTP
;
A
#
# COMPACT_ATOMS: atom_id res chain seq x y z
N MET A 1 25.75 26.63 -30.16
CA MET A 1 24.59 25.98 -29.51
C MET A 1 23.84 25.19 -30.57
N PRO A 2 23.99 23.85 -30.68
CA PRO A 2 23.18 23.09 -31.62
C PRO A 2 21.79 22.85 -31.03
N ALA A 3 20.77 23.33 -31.74
CA ALA A 3 19.36 23.03 -31.51
C ALA A 3 19.04 21.55 -31.82
N LYS A 4 18.03 21.00 -31.15
CA LYS A 4 17.18 19.90 -31.65
C LYS A 4 15.87 19.82 -30.86
N ALA A 5 14.80 20.26 -31.53
CA ALA A 5 13.42 19.91 -31.24
C ALA A 5 13.16 18.41 -31.44
N ARG A 6 12.12 17.85 -30.79
CA ARG A 6 11.01 16.98 -31.31
C ARG A 6 9.99 16.82 -30.15
N LEU A 7 8.69 17.13 -30.25
CA LEU A 7 7.60 16.77 -31.17
C LEU A 7 6.79 15.54 -30.69
N SER A 8 5.46 15.75 -30.66
CA SER A 8 4.33 14.80 -30.61
C SER A 8 3.92 14.25 -29.23
N LEU A 9 2.70 14.53 -28.75
CA LEU A 9 1.36 14.14 -29.24
C LEU A 9 1.11 12.65 -28.97
N ILE A 10 -0.12 12.33 -28.52
CA ILE A 10 -0.81 11.00 -28.45
C ILE A 10 -1.12 10.61 -26.99
N THR A 11 -2.32 10.25 -26.54
CA THR A 11 -3.68 10.22 -27.09
C THR A 11 -4.62 9.99 -25.90
N LEU A 12 -5.76 10.70 -25.90
CA LEU A 12 -6.90 10.47 -25.02
C LEU A 12 -7.64 9.21 -25.49
N ILE A 13 -7.74 8.16 -24.67
CA ILE A 13 -8.61 7.01 -24.94
C ILE A 13 -9.43 6.68 -23.69
N THR A 14 -10.66 7.18 -23.70
CA THR A 14 -11.81 6.63 -22.99
C THR A 14 -12.22 5.33 -23.66
N ALA A 15 -12.35 4.23 -22.91
CA ALA A 15 -13.19 3.11 -23.30
C ALA A 15 -13.66 2.32 -22.07
N ILE A 16 -14.94 2.52 -21.74
CA ILE A 16 -15.74 1.68 -20.85
C ILE A 16 -16.10 0.41 -21.62
N ALA A 17 -15.92 -0.77 -21.02
CA ALA A 17 -16.61 -1.99 -21.43
C ALA A 17 -16.83 -2.91 -20.23
N VAL A 18 -18.07 -2.93 -19.75
CA VAL A 18 -18.64 -3.95 -18.86
C VAL A 18 -18.97 -5.17 -19.71
N VAL A 19 -18.51 -6.35 -19.29
CA VAL A 19 -19.08 -7.63 -19.74
C VAL A 19 -19.23 -8.58 -18.55
N ALA A 20 -20.48 -9.03 -18.36
CA ALA A 20 -20.88 -10.03 -17.39
C ALA A 20 -20.99 -11.40 -18.09
N VAL A 21 -20.36 -12.43 -17.51
CA VAL A 21 -20.53 -13.89 -17.73
C VAL A 21 -19.88 -14.52 -16.49
N GLY A 22 -20.38 -15.54 -15.80
CA GLY A 22 -21.51 -16.45 -15.98
C GLY A 22 -21.46 -17.48 -14.85
N CYS A 23 -22.62 -17.99 -14.49
CA CYS A 23 -22.88 -18.97 -13.43
C CYS A 23 -22.25 -20.34 -13.70
N GLY A 24 -21.81 -21.06 -12.65
CA GLY A 24 -21.63 -22.51 -12.74
C GLY A 24 -20.83 -23.13 -11.59
N GLY A 25 -21.52 -23.88 -10.70
CA GLY A 25 -20.92 -25.00 -9.99
C GLY A 25 -21.19 -25.06 -8.48
N SER A 26 -22.33 -25.62 -8.09
CA SER A 26 -22.65 -26.00 -6.71
C SER A 26 -21.95 -27.31 -6.31
N THR A 27 -21.42 -27.40 -5.09
CA THR A 27 -21.62 -28.57 -4.23
C THR A 27 -21.32 -28.21 -2.77
N SER A 28 -22.26 -28.55 -1.91
CA SER A 28 -22.35 -28.21 -0.49
C SER A 28 -21.23 -28.79 0.38
N SER A 29 -20.96 -28.09 1.47
CA SER A 29 -21.01 -28.70 2.81
C SER A 29 -21.39 -27.60 3.82
N GLU A 30 -22.59 -27.77 4.38
CA GLU A 30 -23.01 -27.43 5.75
C GLU A 30 -21.84 -27.49 6.77
N ASP A 31 -21.72 -26.72 7.86
CA ASP A 31 -22.72 -26.08 8.72
C ASP A 31 -22.01 -25.13 9.72
N ASN A 32 -22.78 -24.22 10.32
CA ASN A 32 -22.64 -23.62 11.65
C ASN A 32 -21.74 -22.36 11.91
N GLU A 33 -22.32 -21.20 11.58
CA GLU A 33 -22.63 -20.08 12.48
C GLU A 33 -21.66 -19.68 13.62
N SER A 34 -20.94 -18.57 13.42
CA SER A 34 -21.02 -17.43 14.35
C SER A 34 -20.68 -16.14 13.62
N ALA A 35 -21.65 -15.24 13.53
CA ALA A 35 -21.55 -13.97 12.84
C ALA A 35 -20.99 -12.88 13.76
N ALA A 36 -19.95 -12.20 13.29
CA ALA A 36 -19.77 -10.76 13.51
C ALA A 36 -19.29 -10.16 12.18
N PRO A 37 -19.87 -9.05 11.69
CA PRO A 37 -19.56 -8.54 10.37
C PRO A 37 -18.14 -7.97 10.39
N ALA A 38 -17.25 -8.52 9.57
CA ALA A 38 -16.02 -7.84 9.17
C ALA A 38 -16.40 -6.63 8.32
N THR A 39 -16.85 -5.57 8.98
CA THR A 39 -16.98 -4.23 8.41
C THR A 39 -15.72 -3.48 8.83
N THR A 40 -14.57 -3.92 8.34
CA THR A 40 -13.50 -2.95 8.11
C THR A 40 -13.68 -2.56 6.67
N SER A 41 -14.48 -1.50 6.47
CA SER A 41 -14.29 -0.66 5.30
C SER A 41 -12.79 -0.42 5.21
N ALA A 42 -12.16 -0.91 4.14
CA ALA A 42 -10.88 -0.38 3.70
C ALA A 42 -11.15 1.11 3.48
N GLN A 43 -10.93 1.89 4.52
CA GLN A 43 -11.06 3.32 4.44
C GLN A 43 -9.87 3.73 3.61
N ALA A 44 -10.13 3.90 2.31
CA ALA A 44 -9.18 4.52 1.41
C ALA A 44 -8.73 5.81 2.10
N GLY A 45 -7.49 5.80 2.57
CA GLY A 45 -6.93 6.88 3.37
C GLY A 45 -7.17 8.18 2.64
N THR A 46 -7.84 9.11 3.32
CA THR A 46 -7.92 10.50 2.92
C THR A 46 -6.51 10.97 2.58
N VAL A 47 -6.34 11.62 1.43
CA VAL A 47 -5.02 12.09 0.98
C VAL A 47 -4.40 12.96 2.08
N GLY A 48 -3.34 12.46 2.73
CA GLY A 48 -2.68 13.10 3.88
C GLY A 48 -2.83 12.38 5.22
N GLU A 49 -3.61 11.31 5.30
CA GLU A 49 -3.73 10.46 6.49
C GLU A 49 -2.70 9.32 6.46
N LYS A 50 -2.08 9.03 7.61
CA LYS A 50 -1.06 7.97 7.71
C LYS A 50 -1.71 6.59 7.74
N VAL A 51 -1.07 5.61 7.11
CA VAL A 51 -1.53 4.21 7.08
C VAL A 51 -1.01 3.48 8.33
N SER A 52 -1.82 2.62 8.94
CA SER A 52 -1.35 1.82 10.09
C SER A 52 -0.34 0.76 9.66
N ALA A 53 0.84 0.80 10.24
CA ALA A 53 1.88 -0.20 10.07
C ALA A 53 1.50 -1.55 10.69
N ASN A 54 0.64 -1.56 11.71
CA ASN A 54 0.20 -2.79 12.39
C ASN A 54 -1.01 -3.48 11.72
N THR A 55 -1.98 -2.74 11.19
CA THR A 55 -3.28 -3.33 10.78
C THR A 55 -3.61 -3.22 9.30
N ALA A 56 -2.99 -2.31 8.55
CA ALA A 56 -3.30 -2.15 7.13
C ALA A 56 -2.83 -3.37 6.31
N SER A 57 -3.41 -3.56 5.13
CA SER A 57 -2.91 -4.57 4.19
C SER A 57 -1.58 -4.12 3.56
N ALA A 58 -0.87 -5.06 2.91
CA ALA A 58 0.36 -4.72 2.18
C ALA A 58 0.08 -3.75 1.02
N GLU A 59 -1.09 -3.88 0.37
CA GLU A 59 -1.53 -3.02 -0.73
C GLU A 59 -1.85 -1.60 -0.23
N GLU A 60 -2.50 -1.47 0.93
CA GLU A 60 -2.77 -0.17 1.56
C GLU A 60 -1.48 0.53 1.99
N ILE A 61 -0.51 -0.21 2.53
CA ILE A 61 0.82 0.32 2.85
C ILE A 61 1.52 0.75 1.57
N THR A 62 1.51 -0.09 0.53
CA THR A 62 2.13 0.23 -0.76
C THR A 62 1.58 1.54 -1.31
N ALA A 63 0.25 1.71 -1.35
CA ALA A 63 -0.38 2.94 -1.81
C ALA A 63 0.02 4.16 -0.95
N GLY A 64 0.10 4.00 0.37
CA GLY A 64 0.58 5.07 1.27
C GLY A 64 2.04 5.45 1.01
N LEU A 65 2.91 4.47 0.80
CA LEU A 65 4.33 4.68 0.49
C LEU A 65 4.52 5.34 -0.90
N GLU A 66 3.76 4.91 -1.91
CA GLU A 66 3.74 5.53 -3.24
C GLU A 66 3.28 6.99 -3.19
N SER A 67 2.21 7.28 -2.43
CA SER A 67 1.73 8.64 -2.22
C SER A 67 2.76 9.53 -1.49
N ALA A 68 3.65 8.94 -0.69
CA ALA A 68 4.78 9.63 -0.06
C ALA A 68 6.02 9.74 -0.95
N GLY A 69 5.99 9.21 -2.18
CA GLY A 69 7.11 9.25 -3.11
C GLY A 69 8.26 8.32 -2.73
N VAL A 70 7.97 7.20 -2.07
CA VAL A 70 8.93 6.15 -1.73
C VAL A 70 9.24 5.31 -2.99
N PRO A 71 10.50 5.22 -3.45
CA PRO A 71 10.87 4.31 -4.52
C PRO A 71 10.79 2.85 -4.05
N ASN A 72 10.36 1.94 -4.94
CA ASN A 72 10.17 0.51 -4.64
C ASN A 72 9.21 0.26 -3.47
N ALA A 73 8.07 0.97 -3.45
CA ALA A 73 7.10 0.96 -2.36
C ALA A 73 6.63 -0.45 -1.97
N GLU A 74 6.28 -1.30 -2.95
CA GLU A 74 5.82 -2.69 -2.73
C GLU A 74 6.84 -3.49 -1.90
N ARG A 75 8.12 -3.46 -2.31
CA ARG A 75 9.21 -4.12 -1.59
C ARG A 75 9.37 -3.62 -0.15
N TRP A 76 9.11 -2.34 0.12
CA TRP A 76 9.17 -1.81 1.48
C TRP A 76 7.92 -2.13 2.30
N ALA A 77 6.75 -2.20 1.67
CA ALA A 77 5.52 -2.62 2.32
C ALA A 77 5.63 -4.05 2.85
N GLU A 78 6.26 -4.95 2.10
CA GLU A 78 6.59 -6.31 2.55
C GLU A 78 7.43 -6.30 3.83
N GLU A 79 8.49 -5.48 3.91
CA GLU A 79 9.29 -5.36 5.13
C GLU A 79 8.47 -4.79 6.30
N VAL A 80 7.57 -3.84 6.04
CA VAL A 80 6.68 -3.29 7.08
C VAL A 80 5.77 -4.38 7.64
N VAL A 81 5.22 -5.24 6.79
CA VAL A 81 4.37 -6.36 7.23
C VAL A 81 5.17 -7.42 7.97
N GLU A 82 6.34 -7.78 7.45
CA GLU A 82 7.24 -8.82 8.00
C GLU A 82 7.64 -8.53 9.45
N TYR A 83 7.91 -7.26 9.78
CA TYR A 83 8.40 -6.88 11.11
C TYR A 83 7.33 -6.45 12.10
N ARG A 84 6.05 -6.71 11.83
CA ARG A 84 4.98 -6.53 12.82
C ARG A 84 5.19 -7.41 14.07
N PRO A 85 4.66 -7.03 15.24
CA PRO A 85 4.01 -5.76 15.53
C PRO A 85 5.01 -4.64 15.86
N TYR A 86 4.60 -3.39 15.64
CA TYR A 86 5.27 -2.17 16.06
C TYR A 86 4.69 -1.65 17.39
N PRO A 87 5.51 -1.09 18.30
CA PRO A 87 5.01 -0.52 19.56
C PRO A 87 4.06 0.66 19.30
N PRO A 88 2.86 0.69 19.91
CA PRO A 88 1.89 1.77 19.68
C PRO A 88 2.36 3.14 20.24
N ASP A 89 3.31 3.13 21.17
CA ASP A 89 3.94 4.28 21.79
C ASP A 89 5.23 4.75 21.08
N ASP A 90 5.53 4.22 19.89
CA ASP A 90 6.70 4.58 19.07
C ASP A 90 6.29 5.32 17.77
N PRO A 91 5.94 6.61 17.82
CA PRO A 91 5.52 7.38 16.65
C PRO A 91 6.63 7.58 15.62
N ASN A 92 7.90 7.30 15.98
CA ASN A 92 9.03 7.38 15.05
C ASN A 92 9.31 6.03 14.36
N LEU A 93 8.59 4.98 14.73
CA LEU A 93 8.77 3.62 14.22
C LEU A 93 10.24 3.19 14.26
N GLN A 94 10.94 3.41 15.38
CA GLN A 94 12.36 3.07 15.54
C GLN A 94 12.65 1.61 15.19
N LYS A 95 11.77 0.68 15.62
CA LYS A 95 11.89 -0.74 15.23
C LYS A 95 11.89 -0.92 13.71
N LEU A 96 11.07 -0.18 12.97
CA LEU A 96 11.07 -0.23 11.50
C LEU A 96 12.38 0.32 10.94
N ARG A 97 12.84 1.48 11.44
CA ARG A 97 14.11 2.10 11.01
C ARG A 97 15.29 1.13 11.18
N ASP A 98 15.36 0.46 12.33
CA ASP A 98 16.41 -0.53 12.63
C ASP A 98 16.40 -1.72 11.67
N ASN A 99 15.20 -2.21 11.31
CA ASN A 99 15.08 -3.32 10.37
C ASN A 99 15.39 -2.89 8.92
N LEU A 100 14.95 -1.70 8.51
CA LEU A 100 15.26 -1.15 7.19
C LEU A 100 16.76 -0.91 7.00
N ALA A 101 17.49 -0.55 8.06
CA ALA A 101 18.93 -0.30 8.01
C ALA A 101 19.73 -1.49 7.46
N LYS A 102 19.24 -2.73 7.62
CA LYS A 102 19.87 -3.95 7.07
C LYS A 102 19.99 -3.93 5.55
N TYR A 103 19.12 -3.18 4.87
CA TYR A 103 19.07 -3.07 3.42
C TYR A 103 19.68 -1.78 2.89
N ASN A 104 20.22 -0.95 3.79
CA ASN A 104 20.87 0.33 3.50
C ASN A 104 20.07 1.26 2.55
N PRO A 105 18.76 1.50 2.77
CA PRO A 105 18.04 2.54 2.05
C PRO A 105 18.65 3.93 2.32
N GLY A 106 18.48 4.86 1.38
CA GLY A 106 18.81 6.26 1.62
C GLY A 106 17.98 6.82 2.78
N GLN A 107 18.54 7.76 3.56
CA GLN A 107 17.84 8.39 4.68
C GLN A 107 16.50 9.02 4.26
N ASP A 108 16.48 9.72 3.12
CA ASP A 108 15.25 10.27 2.52
C ASP A 108 14.17 9.20 2.29
N THR A 109 14.57 8.00 1.84
CA THR A 109 13.64 6.87 1.66
C THR A 109 13.05 6.41 2.99
N VAL A 110 13.89 6.26 4.02
CA VAL A 110 13.43 5.87 5.38
C VAL A 110 12.49 6.92 5.96
N ASP A 111 12.83 8.19 5.81
CA ASP A 111 12.02 9.29 6.37
C ASP A 111 10.66 9.38 5.68
N LYS A 112 10.60 9.17 4.36
CA LYS A 112 9.33 9.06 3.63
C LYS A 112 8.50 7.88 4.08
N ILE A 113 9.11 6.70 4.27
CA ILE A 113 8.42 5.50 4.78
C ILE A 113 7.80 5.80 6.14
N VAL A 114 8.57 6.33 7.09
CA VAL A 114 8.08 6.65 8.44
C VAL A 114 7.02 7.76 8.39
N SER A 115 7.15 8.74 7.49
CA SER A 115 6.17 9.83 7.37
C SER A 115 4.78 9.35 6.90
N ALA A 116 4.73 8.23 6.17
CA ALA A 116 3.50 7.66 5.63
C ALA A 116 2.77 6.75 6.62
N LEU A 117 3.43 6.37 7.72
CA LEU A 117 2.97 5.29 8.60
C LEU A 117 2.75 5.75 10.05
N THR A 118 1.75 5.17 10.69
CA THR A 118 1.56 5.21 12.15
C THR A 118 1.73 3.80 12.70
N PRO A 119 2.20 3.61 13.94
CA PRO A 119 2.11 2.31 14.61
C PRO A 119 0.70 1.74 14.51
#